data_AF-A0A1F4NS01-F1
#
_entry.id   AF-A0A1F4NS01-F1
#
_cell.length_a   1.000
_cell.length_b   1.000
_cell.length_c   1.000
_cell.angle_alpha   90.00
_cell.angle_beta   90.00
_cell.angle_gamma   90.00
#
_symmetry.space_group_name_H-M   'P 1'
#
loop_
_entity.id
_entity.type
_entity.pdbx_description
1 polymer ?
#
loop_
_entity_poly.entity_id
_entity_poly.type
_entity_poly.pdbx_seq_one_letter_code
_entity_poly.pdbx_strand_id
1 'polypeptide(L)'
;MADDQPQSSGGSIGSSREIIEEEVEEIRRASRPKLFGILVVVFVATLVIMIGGLASYYYYTFQSQGSADEQDIQDNWDEVVISTVALTDSFDTVKSFDDLISDTTNSFEAKVGDTNRTLRDVLYNLQGVSSYLVPSGTFINRLNSFLDDYVAYLRELQRLIDKGQGGLLEDVSEVNDLTALGQKTNESYDNLLIADKNKVIQASLPRGLWSIPNTIEELVTDYLATKEEQTKEEEAEKSAANDVATKFMQAYMNRDTDAMTLYLTAGAEGEFSPAVVMEDSSEIKSFKILETRKTGEDKIELDAQIAKETPDGAAVTEDRLFVMLKRDGKWLIDSWKTV
;
A
#
# COMPACT_ATOMS: atom_id res chain seq x y z
N MET A 1 -84.03 -8.50 -109.71
CA MET A 1 -82.89 -8.82 -110.58
C MET A 1 -81.75 -9.18 -109.65
N ALA A 2 -81.69 -10.46 -109.25
CA ALA A 2 -80.99 -11.54 -109.96
C ALA A 2 -79.47 -11.29 -109.87
N ASP A 3 -78.83 -11.80 -108.83
CA ASP A 3 -78.17 -13.12 -108.75
C ASP A 3 -76.81 -13.11 -109.45
N ASP A 4 -75.73 -13.31 -108.67
CA ASP A 4 -74.73 -14.34 -109.00
C ASP A 4 -73.80 -14.61 -107.79
N GLN A 5 -73.87 -15.87 -107.33
CA GLN A 5 -72.84 -16.64 -106.60
C GLN A 5 -71.85 -17.20 -107.66
N PRO A 6 -70.65 -17.80 -107.36
CA PRO A 6 -70.45 -18.83 -106.31
C PRO A 6 -69.02 -19.11 -105.72
N GLN A 7 -69.03 -19.94 -104.65
CA GLN A 7 -68.10 -21.06 -104.31
C GLN A 7 -66.59 -20.81 -104.07
N SER A 8 -65.80 -21.53 -103.26
CA SER A 8 -65.91 -22.72 -102.39
C SER A 8 -64.53 -22.97 -101.71
N SER A 9 -64.49 -23.88 -100.73
CA SER A 9 -63.36 -24.50 -100.00
C SER A 9 -62.93 -23.75 -98.73
N GLY A 10 -62.78 -24.36 -97.56
CA GLY A 10 -62.78 -25.76 -97.14
C GLY A 10 -61.88 -25.83 -95.89
N GLY A 11 -62.31 -26.52 -94.82
CA GLY A 11 -61.44 -26.82 -93.68
C GLY A 11 -62.01 -26.51 -92.31
N SER A 12 -62.82 -27.44 -91.80
CA SER A 12 -63.04 -27.65 -90.36
C SER A 12 -61.79 -28.28 -89.77
N ILE A 13 -61.17 -27.68 -88.73
CA ILE A 13 -60.74 -28.38 -87.50
C ILE A 13 -60.84 -27.36 -86.37
N GLY A 14 -62.00 -27.34 -85.71
CA GLY A 14 -62.02 -27.12 -84.27
C GLY A 14 -61.49 -28.41 -83.64
N SER A 15 -60.48 -28.30 -82.78
CA SER A 15 -60.11 -29.30 -81.75
C SER A 15 -58.79 -28.91 -81.05
N SER A 16 -58.59 -27.63 -80.73
CA SER A 16 -57.45 -27.19 -79.89
C SER A 16 -57.73 -25.94 -79.05
N ARG A 17 -58.96 -25.40 -79.06
CA ARG A 17 -59.35 -24.27 -78.20
C ARG A 17 -60.24 -24.67 -77.03
N GLU A 18 -60.98 -25.77 -77.13
CA GLU A 18 -61.90 -26.19 -76.07
C GLU A 18 -61.21 -26.92 -74.90
N ILE A 19 -60.01 -27.49 -75.11
CA ILE A 19 -59.24 -28.18 -74.05
C ILE A 19 -58.41 -27.18 -73.20
N ILE A 20 -58.21 -25.95 -73.67
CA ILE A 20 -57.51 -24.90 -72.90
C ILE A 20 -58.50 -24.04 -72.09
N GLU A 21 -59.78 -24.01 -72.47
CA GLU A 21 -60.79 -23.21 -71.76
C GLU A 21 -61.41 -23.95 -70.55
N GLU A 22 -61.43 -25.28 -70.54
CA GLU A 22 -61.93 -26.06 -69.38
C GLU A 22 -60.90 -26.16 -68.23
N GLU A 23 -59.58 -26.15 -68.52
CA GLU A 23 -58.53 -26.08 -67.48
C GLU A 23 -58.31 -24.65 -66.93
N VAL A 24 -58.76 -23.60 -67.63
CA VAL A 24 -58.63 -22.21 -67.18
C VAL A 24 -59.83 -21.75 -66.34
N GLU A 25 -61.00 -22.39 -66.46
CA GLU A 25 -62.16 -22.10 -65.61
C GLU A 25 -62.16 -22.83 -64.26
N GLU A 26 -61.47 -23.97 -64.12
CA GLU A 26 -61.31 -24.61 -62.79
C GLU A 26 -60.29 -23.88 -61.89
N ILE A 27 -59.27 -23.23 -62.46
CA ILE A 27 -58.29 -22.45 -61.68
C ILE A 27 -58.87 -21.10 -61.22
N ARG A 28 -59.94 -20.60 -61.87
CA ARG A 28 -60.56 -19.31 -61.51
C ARG A 28 -61.72 -19.40 -60.52
N ARG A 29 -62.13 -20.61 -60.12
CA ARG A 29 -63.16 -20.85 -59.10
C ARG A 29 -62.69 -21.63 -57.87
N ALA A 30 -61.39 -21.63 -57.56
CA ALA A 30 -60.89 -21.93 -56.22
C ALA A 30 -60.66 -20.61 -55.47
N SER A 31 -61.74 -20.06 -54.93
CA SER A 31 -61.71 -18.96 -53.98
C SER A 31 -60.76 -19.28 -52.82
N ARG A 32 -59.72 -18.45 -52.61
CA ARG A 32 -59.37 -17.83 -51.31
C ARG A 32 -58.10 -16.97 -51.41
N PRO A 33 -58.22 -15.64 -51.58
CA PRO A 33 -57.13 -14.71 -51.23
C PRO A 33 -57.03 -14.45 -49.72
N LYS A 34 -57.77 -15.18 -48.87
CA LYS A 34 -57.75 -14.97 -47.41
C LYS A 34 -56.63 -15.73 -46.69
N LEU A 35 -56.17 -16.88 -47.19
CA LEU A 35 -55.17 -17.71 -46.47
C LEU A 35 -53.73 -17.18 -46.61
N PHE A 36 -53.34 -16.67 -47.79
CA PHE A 36 -52.01 -16.07 -47.98
C PHE A 36 -51.85 -14.72 -47.26
N GLY A 37 -52.90 -13.89 -47.26
CA GLY A 37 -52.92 -12.63 -46.49
C GLY A 37 -52.91 -12.88 -44.98
N ILE A 38 -53.66 -13.89 -44.49
CA ILE A 38 -53.62 -14.28 -43.07
C ILE A 38 -52.26 -14.88 -42.71
N LEU A 39 -51.65 -15.73 -43.55
CA LEU A 39 -50.32 -16.28 -43.29
C LEU A 39 -49.22 -15.22 -43.27
N VAL A 40 -49.26 -14.21 -44.16
CA VAL A 40 -48.30 -13.10 -44.17
C VAL A 40 -48.52 -12.17 -42.97
N VAL A 41 -49.77 -11.86 -42.61
CA VAL A 41 -50.09 -11.06 -41.42
C VAL A 41 -49.70 -11.80 -40.14
N VAL A 42 -49.93 -13.12 -40.05
CA VAL A 42 -49.48 -13.95 -38.92
C VAL A 42 -47.96 -14.04 -38.91
N PHE A 43 -47.29 -14.20 -40.05
CA PHE A 43 -45.82 -14.24 -40.11
C PHE A 43 -45.18 -12.91 -39.70
N VAL A 44 -45.71 -11.78 -40.19
CA VAL A 44 -45.27 -10.42 -39.79
C VAL A 44 -45.60 -10.15 -38.33
N ALA A 45 -46.79 -10.52 -37.84
CA ALA A 45 -47.14 -10.39 -36.43
C ALA A 45 -46.25 -11.26 -35.54
N THR A 46 -45.90 -12.48 -35.97
CA THR A 46 -44.98 -13.37 -35.23
C THR A 46 -43.56 -12.83 -35.26
N LEU A 47 -43.10 -12.23 -36.37
CA LEU A 47 -41.83 -11.52 -36.46
C LEU A 47 -41.80 -10.28 -35.57
N VAL A 48 -42.87 -9.49 -35.52
CA VAL A 48 -42.98 -8.31 -34.66
C VAL A 48 -43.07 -8.71 -33.18
N ILE A 49 -43.75 -9.82 -32.86
CA ILE A 49 -43.79 -10.39 -31.50
C ILE A 49 -42.44 -11.02 -31.12
N MET A 50 -41.70 -11.64 -32.06
CA MET A 50 -40.36 -12.16 -31.80
C MET A 50 -39.32 -11.04 -31.67
N ILE A 51 -39.36 -10.01 -32.51
CA ILE A 51 -38.49 -8.83 -32.41
C ILE A 51 -38.84 -8.00 -31.16
N GLY A 52 -40.13 -7.81 -30.87
CA GLY A 52 -40.62 -7.15 -29.66
C GLY A 52 -40.38 -7.95 -28.39
N GLY A 53 -40.46 -9.28 -28.46
CA GLY A 53 -40.16 -10.20 -27.36
C GLY A 53 -38.66 -10.30 -27.09
N LEU A 54 -37.81 -10.28 -28.13
CA LEU A 54 -36.35 -10.17 -27.97
C LEU A 54 -35.95 -8.80 -27.45
N ALA A 55 -36.53 -7.70 -27.97
CA ALA A 55 -36.27 -6.35 -27.47
C ALA A 55 -36.78 -6.15 -26.04
N SER A 56 -37.93 -6.72 -25.67
CA SER A 56 -38.47 -6.68 -24.30
C SER A 56 -37.72 -7.59 -23.36
N TYR A 57 -37.25 -8.77 -23.80
CA TYR A 57 -36.36 -9.63 -23.01
C TYR A 57 -35.03 -8.93 -22.79
N TYR A 58 -34.39 -8.41 -23.85
CA TYR A 58 -33.17 -7.61 -23.74
C TYR A 58 -33.39 -6.43 -22.80
N TYR A 59 -34.44 -5.61 -22.99
CA TYR A 59 -34.72 -4.46 -22.13
C TYR A 59 -34.97 -4.85 -20.67
N TYR A 60 -35.73 -5.91 -20.41
CA TYR A 60 -36.01 -6.39 -19.05
C TYR A 60 -34.76 -6.98 -18.38
N THR A 61 -33.98 -7.82 -19.09
CA THR A 61 -32.71 -8.33 -18.57
C THR A 61 -31.67 -7.22 -18.39
N PHE A 62 -31.66 -6.21 -19.26
CA PHE A 62 -30.75 -5.07 -19.21
C PHE A 62 -31.10 -4.12 -18.06
N GLN A 63 -32.39 -3.93 -17.78
CA GLN A 63 -32.84 -3.15 -16.63
C GLN A 63 -32.63 -3.90 -15.32
N SER A 64 -32.87 -5.22 -15.27
CA SER A 64 -32.65 -6.04 -14.07
C SER A 64 -31.17 -6.28 -13.76
N GLN A 65 -30.32 -6.45 -14.79
CA GLN A 65 -28.87 -6.56 -14.62
C GLN A 65 -28.26 -5.20 -14.32
N GLY A 66 -28.73 -4.12 -14.96
CA GLY A 66 -28.31 -2.76 -14.64
C GLY A 66 -28.59 -2.37 -13.18
N SER A 67 -29.73 -2.78 -12.60
CA SER A 67 -30.02 -2.56 -11.18
C SER A 67 -29.20 -3.44 -10.23
N ALA A 68 -28.76 -4.62 -10.67
CA ALA A 68 -27.93 -5.52 -9.85
C ALA A 68 -26.47 -5.05 -9.85
N ASP A 69 -25.91 -4.73 -11.01
CA ASP A 69 -24.55 -4.19 -11.15
C ASP A 69 -24.40 -2.84 -10.43
N GLU A 70 -25.43 -1.98 -10.46
CA GLU A 70 -25.45 -0.71 -9.71
C GLU A 70 -25.42 -0.92 -8.20
N GLN A 71 -26.19 -1.91 -7.70
CA GLN A 71 -26.18 -2.30 -6.30
C GLN A 71 -24.83 -2.90 -5.89
N ASP A 72 -24.24 -3.76 -6.72
CA ASP A 72 -22.92 -4.33 -6.44
C ASP A 72 -21.84 -3.23 -6.37
N ILE A 73 -21.89 -2.22 -7.25
CA ILE A 73 -20.99 -1.07 -7.18
C ILE A 73 -21.21 -0.27 -5.89
N GLN A 74 -22.47 -0.07 -5.48
CA GLN A 74 -22.82 0.61 -4.23
C GLN A 74 -22.29 -0.13 -3.01
N ASP A 75 -22.51 -1.43 -2.93
CA ASP A 75 -22.08 -2.26 -1.81
C ASP A 75 -20.54 -2.27 -1.70
N ASN A 76 -19.84 -2.40 -2.83
CA ASN A 76 -18.39 -2.30 -2.88
C ASN A 76 -17.89 -0.90 -2.47
N TRP A 77 -18.58 0.16 -2.91
CA TRP A 77 -18.25 1.53 -2.51
C TRP A 77 -18.42 1.76 -1.01
N ASP A 78 -19.50 1.25 -0.42
CA ASP A 78 -19.75 1.35 1.01
C ASP A 78 -18.68 0.62 1.83
N GLU A 79 -18.15 -0.51 1.33
CA GLU A 79 -17.01 -1.18 1.97
C GLU A 79 -15.73 -0.33 1.95
N VAL A 80 -15.45 0.35 0.82
CA VAL A 80 -14.35 1.31 0.72
C VAL A 80 -14.52 2.46 1.71
N VAL A 81 -15.75 2.97 1.86
CA VAL A 81 -16.06 4.06 2.79
C VAL A 81 -15.86 3.62 4.24
N ILE A 82 -16.39 2.46 4.63
CA ILE A 82 -16.27 1.94 5.99
C ILE A 82 -14.81 1.69 6.37
N SER A 83 -14.05 1.04 5.49
CA SER A 83 -12.62 0.77 5.72
C SER A 83 -11.82 2.08 5.82
N THR A 84 -12.13 3.05 4.96
CA THR A 84 -11.47 4.37 4.96
C THR A 84 -11.78 5.19 6.22
N VAL A 85 -13.02 5.16 6.71
CA VAL A 85 -13.39 5.81 7.98
C VAL A 85 -12.62 5.18 9.13
N ALA A 86 -12.57 3.85 9.19
CA ALA A 86 -11.80 3.15 10.23
C ALA A 86 -10.30 3.46 10.18
N LEU A 87 -9.72 3.62 8.98
CA LEU A 87 -8.34 4.07 8.80
C LEU A 87 -8.12 5.49 9.32
N THR A 88 -9.03 6.41 8.97
CA THR A 88 -8.95 7.82 9.38
C THR A 88 -9.12 7.96 10.89
N ASP A 89 -10.10 7.30 11.47
CA ASP A 89 -10.33 7.27 12.92
C ASP A 89 -9.13 6.71 13.68
N SER A 90 -8.45 5.69 13.12
CA SER A 90 -7.22 5.16 13.69
C SER A 90 -6.08 6.18 13.62
N PHE A 91 -5.95 6.89 12.49
CA PHE A 91 -4.96 7.96 12.35
C PHE A 91 -5.16 9.11 13.35
N ASP A 92 -6.40 9.49 13.64
CA ASP A 92 -6.71 10.54 14.61
C ASP A 92 -6.21 10.23 16.04
N THR A 93 -5.85 8.97 16.32
CA THR A 93 -5.26 8.56 17.59
C THR A 93 -3.73 8.65 17.64
N VAL A 94 -3.07 8.81 16.48
CA VAL A 94 -1.61 8.88 16.33
C VAL A 94 -1.12 10.24 16.83
N LYS A 95 -0.13 10.23 17.74
CA LYS A 95 0.47 11.44 18.31
C LYS A 95 1.98 11.49 18.13
N SER A 96 2.61 10.35 17.89
CA SER A 96 4.03 10.21 17.62
C SER A 96 4.25 9.29 16.42
N PHE A 97 5.44 9.34 15.83
CA PHE A 97 5.81 8.40 14.78
C PHE A 97 5.80 6.95 15.30
N ASP A 98 6.11 6.72 16.58
CA ASP A 98 6.08 5.40 17.20
C ASP A 98 4.65 4.81 17.27
N ASP A 99 3.62 5.66 17.31
CA ASP A 99 2.22 5.21 17.29
C ASP A 99 1.84 4.63 15.91
N LEU A 100 2.53 5.03 14.84
CA LEU A 100 2.30 4.50 13.48
C LEU A 100 2.78 3.06 13.33
N ILE A 101 3.80 2.66 14.09
CA ILE A 101 4.51 1.38 13.96
C ILE A 101 4.08 0.32 15.00
N SER A 102 2.94 0.53 15.65
CA SER A 102 2.45 -0.36 16.71
C SER A 102 1.99 -1.72 16.19
N ASP A 103 2.52 -2.83 16.73
CA ASP A 103 2.13 -4.21 16.40
C ASP A 103 0.87 -4.67 17.15
N THR A 104 -0.14 -3.80 17.27
CA THR A 104 -1.43 -4.16 17.86
C THR A 104 -2.46 -4.40 16.78
N THR A 105 -3.39 -5.35 16.99
CA THR A 105 -4.42 -5.71 15.98
C THR A 105 -5.35 -4.56 15.61
N ASN A 106 -5.36 -3.48 16.40
CA ASN A 106 -6.13 -2.26 16.15
C ASN A 106 -5.24 -1.05 15.81
N SER A 107 -3.97 -1.27 15.48
CA SER A 107 -3.05 -0.20 15.13
C SER A 107 -3.41 0.47 13.81
N PHE A 108 -2.85 1.64 13.58
CA PHE A 108 -2.94 2.33 12.31
C PHE A 108 -2.40 1.47 11.15
N GLU A 109 -1.23 0.85 11.34
CA GLU A 109 -0.64 -0.09 10.39
C GLU A 109 -1.59 -1.24 10.02
N ALA A 110 -2.23 -1.87 11.01
CA ALA A 110 -3.21 -2.92 10.74
C ALA A 110 -4.38 -2.41 9.88
N LYS A 111 -4.82 -1.16 10.11
CA LYS A 111 -5.88 -0.52 9.30
C LYS A 111 -5.43 -0.13 7.90
N VAL A 112 -4.17 0.23 7.70
CA VAL A 112 -3.60 0.42 6.35
C VAL A 112 -3.65 -0.89 5.58
N GLY A 113 -3.24 -2.00 6.20
CA GLY A 113 -3.29 -3.34 5.63
C GLY A 113 -4.72 -3.80 5.29
N ASP A 114 -5.66 -3.65 6.24
CA ASP A 114 -7.08 -3.98 6.04
C ASP A 114 -7.68 -3.20 4.87
N THR A 115 -7.46 -1.87 4.82
CA THR A 115 -8.00 -1.00 3.78
C THR A 115 -7.42 -1.34 2.41
N ASN A 116 -6.11 -1.57 2.32
CA ASN A 116 -5.46 -1.99 1.07
C ASN A 116 -6.00 -3.34 0.56
N ARG A 117 -6.35 -4.28 1.45
CA ARG A 117 -7.02 -5.53 1.06
C ARG A 117 -8.42 -5.25 0.53
N THR A 118 -9.25 -4.49 1.25
CA THR A 118 -10.60 -4.11 0.79
C THR A 118 -10.57 -3.44 -0.59
N LEU A 119 -9.66 -2.49 -0.81
CA LEU A 119 -9.53 -1.83 -2.13
C LEU A 119 -9.20 -2.82 -3.26
N ARG A 120 -8.34 -3.82 -3.00
CA ARG A 120 -7.99 -4.85 -3.99
C ARG A 120 -9.14 -5.81 -4.25
N ASP A 121 -9.88 -6.19 -3.21
CA ASP A 121 -11.05 -7.05 -3.33
C ASP A 121 -12.14 -6.33 -4.15
N VAL A 122 -12.37 -5.05 -3.88
CA VAL A 122 -13.28 -4.20 -4.66
C VAL A 122 -12.81 -4.04 -6.12
N LEU A 123 -11.52 -3.77 -6.35
CA LEU A 123 -10.96 -3.73 -7.71
C LEU A 123 -11.20 -5.05 -8.47
N TYR A 124 -11.05 -6.19 -7.80
CA TYR A 124 -11.32 -7.51 -8.38
C TYR A 124 -12.81 -7.71 -8.69
N ASN A 125 -13.69 -7.35 -7.75
CA ASN A 125 -15.14 -7.44 -7.94
C ASN A 125 -15.62 -6.57 -9.11
N LEU A 126 -15.06 -5.37 -9.26
CA LEU A 126 -15.38 -4.44 -10.35
C LEU A 126 -14.90 -4.93 -11.72
N GLN A 127 -13.90 -5.81 -11.81
CA GLN A 127 -13.51 -6.47 -13.07
C GLN A 127 -14.58 -7.45 -13.57
N GLY A 128 -15.41 -7.98 -12.67
CA GLY A 128 -16.52 -8.87 -12.98
C GLY A 128 -17.78 -8.15 -13.49
N VAL A 129 -17.89 -6.84 -13.24
CA VAL A 129 -19.03 -6.02 -13.67
C VAL A 129 -18.91 -5.75 -15.17
N SER A 130 -19.86 -6.27 -15.96
CA SER A 130 -19.76 -6.21 -17.42
C SER A 130 -19.90 -4.76 -17.93
N SER A 131 -18.98 -4.36 -18.80
CA SER A 131 -18.89 -3.03 -19.42
C SER A 131 -20.04 -2.66 -20.38
N TYR A 132 -21.08 -3.51 -20.47
CA TYR A 132 -22.15 -3.41 -21.48
C TYR A 132 -23.42 -2.69 -20.99
N LEU A 133 -23.57 -2.44 -19.68
CA LEU A 133 -24.87 -2.07 -19.08
C LEU A 133 -24.95 -0.66 -18.48
N VAL A 134 -23.81 -0.05 -18.15
CA VAL A 134 -23.78 1.35 -17.74
C VAL A 134 -23.54 2.22 -18.99
N PRO A 135 -24.30 3.29 -19.25
CA PRO A 135 -23.94 4.32 -20.25
C PRO A 135 -22.60 5.03 -20.00
N SER A 136 -21.75 4.52 -19.10
CA SER A 136 -20.69 5.24 -18.41
C SER A 136 -19.41 4.42 -18.31
N GLY A 137 -18.86 3.93 -19.43
CA GLY A 137 -17.47 3.43 -19.44
C GLY A 137 -16.50 4.42 -18.79
N THR A 138 -16.80 5.72 -18.88
CA THR A 138 -16.09 6.78 -18.16
C THR A 138 -16.19 6.69 -16.63
N PHE A 139 -17.36 6.39 -16.04
CA PHE A 139 -17.51 6.30 -14.57
C PHE A 139 -16.70 5.12 -14.02
N ILE A 140 -16.88 3.92 -14.57
CA ILE A 140 -16.16 2.72 -14.12
C ILE A 140 -14.64 2.89 -14.30
N ASN A 141 -14.19 3.48 -15.42
CA ASN A 141 -12.78 3.77 -15.62
C ASN A 141 -12.24 4.77 -14.58
N ARG A 142 -13.03 5.76 -14.17
CA ARG A 142 -12.65 6.72 -13.12
C ARG A 142 -12.65 6.07 -11.74
N LEU A 143 -13.58 5.16 -11.47
CA LEU A 143 -13.62 4.40 -10.23
C LEU A 143 -12.39 3.51 -10.09
N ASN A 144 -12.06 2.72 -11.13
CA ASN A 144 -10.85 1.91 -11.14
C ASN A 144 -9.58 2.77 -11.00
N SER A 145 -9.49 3.89 -11.72
CA SER A 145 -8.34 4.81 -11.60
C SER A 145 -8.20 5.39 -10.20
N PHE A 146 -9.31 5.76 -9.55
CA PHE A 146 -9.29 6.26 -8.18
C PHE A 146 -8.82 5.17 -7.20
N LEU A 147 -9.36 3.96 -7.31
CA LEU A 147 -8.98 2.83 -6.45
C LEU A 147 -7.51 2.44 -6.64
N ASP A 148 -6.99 2.45 -7.87
CA ASP A 148 -5.57 2.20 -8.16
C ASP A 148 -4.67 3.26 -7.53
N ASP A 149 -5.03 4.55 -7.65
CA ASP A 149 -4.30 5.65 -7.03
C ASP A 149 -4.32 5.54 -5.50
N TYR A 150 -5.47 5.14 -4.92
CA TYR A 150 -5.60 4.94 -3.49
C TYR A 150 -4.79 3.74 -2.98
N VAL A 151 -4.76 2.63 -3.72
CA VAL A 151 -3.87 1.49 -3.41
C VAL A 151 -2.40 1.90 -3.46
N ALA A 152 -2.01 2.74 -4.43
CA ALA A 152 -0.64 3.27 -4.49
C ALA A 152 -0.31 4.15 -3.28
N TYR A 153 -1.23 5.03 -2.90
CA TYR A 153 -1.12 5.85 -1.69
C TYR A 153 -0.95 5.02 -0.41
N LEU A 154 -1.79 4.00 -0.19
CA LEU A 154 -1.68 3.13 0.99
C LEU A 154 -0.41 2.28 0.98
N ARG A 155 0.07 1.88 -0.20
CA ARG A 155 1.34 1.15 -0.31
C ARG A 155 2.53 2.03 0.10
N GLU A 156 2.53 3.28 -0.30
CA GLU A 156 3.57 4.22 0.07
C GLU A 156 3.53 4.54 1.57
N LEU A 157 2.33 4.64 2.13
CA LEU A 157 2.12 4.77 3.57
C LEU A 157 2.70 3.57 4.33
N GLN A 158 2.43 2.34 3.88
CA GLN A 158 3.02 1.13 4.45
C GLN A 158 4.55 1.13 4.33
N ARG A 159 5.10 1.54 3.18
CA ARG A 159 6.56 1.62 2.98
C ARG A 159 7.23 2.51 4.03
N LEU A 160 6.61 3.64 4.38
CA LEU A 160 7.13 4.55 5.41
C LEU A 160 7.08 3.92 6.81
N ILE A 161 5.98 3.23 7.14
CA ILE A 161 5.85 2.47 8.40
C ILE A 161 6.95 1.40 8.49
N ASP A 162 7.13 0.59 7.44
CA ASP A 162 8.14 -0.48 7.40
C ASP A 162 9.57 0.07 7.58
N LYS A 163 9.89 1.20 6.95
CA LYS A 163 11.19 1.87 7.13
C LYS A 163 11.37 2.41 8.54
N GLY A 164 10.31 2.95 9.12
CA GLY A 164 10.25 3.39 10.51
C GLY A 164 10.60 2.27 11.47
N GLN A 165 9.90 1.14 11.36
CA GLN A 165 10.15 -0.08 12.16
C GLN A 165 11.59 -0.59 12.03
N GLY A 166 12.15 -0.54 10.82
CA GLY A 166 13.53 -0.96 10.57
C GLY A 166 14.60 0.02 11.04
N GLY A 167 14.23 1.21 11.53
CA GLY A 167 15.17 2.29 11.85
C GLY A 167 15.87 2.87 10.62
N LEU A 168 15.37 2.58 9.42
CA LEU A 168 15.92 2.94 8.11
C LEU A 168 15.36 4.26 7.55
N LEU A 169 14.49 4.92 8.31
CA LEU A 169 14.01 6.25 7.96
C LEU A 169 15.11 7.27 8.32
N GLU A 170 15.58 7.99 7.30
CA GLU A 170 16.74 8.88 7.40
C GLU A 170 16.43 10.34 7.04
N ASP A 171 15.37 10.58 6.26
CA ASP A 171 15.05 11.93 5.75
C ASP A 171 13.53 12.15 5.68
N VAL A 172 13.10 13.36 6.03
CA VAL A 172 11.71 13.84 5.88
C VAL A 172 11.28 13.86 4.41
N SER A 173 12.23 14.04 3.47
CA SER A 173 11.96 14.02 2.04
C SER A 173 11.36 12.70 1.55
N GLU A 174 11.49 11.63 2.33
CA GLU A 174 10.82 10.35 2.06
C GLU A 174 9.29 10.42 2.09
N VAL A 175 8.71 11.45 2.72
CA VAL A 175 7.25 11.67 2.76
C VAL A 175 6.74 12.33 1.47
N ASN A 176 7.62 12.88 0.62
CA ASN A 176 7.24 13.60 -0.60
C ASN A 176 6.41 12.75 -1.56
N ASP A 177 6.78 11.48 -1.74
CA ASP A 177 6.05 10.56 -2.61
C ASP A 177 4.64 10.27 -2.06
N LEU A 178 4.51 10.13 -0.73
CA LEU A 178 3.22 9.99 -0.08
C LEU A 178 2.36 11.25 -0.28
N THR A 179 2.93 12.44 -0.12
CA THR A 179 2.24 13.72 -0.34
C THR A 179 1.76 13.86 -1.78
N ALA A 180 2.61 13.53 -2.75
CA ALA A 180 2.25 13.56 -4.17
C ALA A 180 1.13 12.57 -4.50
N LEU A 181 1.20 11.35 -3.95
CA LEU A 181 0.15 10.34 -4.10
C LEU A 181 -1.16 10.75 -3.41
N GLY A 182 -1.10 11.39 -2.26
CA GLY A 182 -2.28 11.93 -1.56
C GLY A 182 -2.99 12.99 -2.39
N GLN A 183 -2.24 13.94 -2.97
CA GLN A 183 -2.78 14.96 -3.88
C GLN A 183 -3.40 14.33 -5.12
N LYS A 184 -2.68 13.42 -5.78
CA LYS A 184 -3.17 12.69 -6.96
C LYS A 184 -4.45 11.91 -6.67
N THR A 185 -4.52 11.26 -5.51
CA THR A 185 -5.69 10.47 -5.10
C THR A 185 -6.89 11.36 -4.79
N ASN A 186 -6.67 12.52 -4.16
CA ASN A 186 -7.73 13.50 -3.95
C ASN A 186 -8.28 14.04 -5.28
N GLU A 187 -7.41 14.34 -6.26
CA GLU A 187 -7.82 14.74 -7.61
C GLU A 187 -8.57 13.62 -8.34
N SER A 188 -8.13 12.37 -8.24
CA SER A 188 -8.83 11.23 -8.87
C SER A 188 -10.20 10.99 -8.24
N TYR A 189 -10.35 11.23 -6.93
CA TYR A 189 -11.64 11.20 -6.24
C TYR A 189 -12.58 12.29 -6.74
N ASP A 190 -12.11 13.53 -6.90
CA ASP A 190 -12.92 14.61 -7.47
C ASP A 190 -13.37 14.29 -8.90
N ASN A 191 -12.46 13.76 -9.72
CA ASN A 191 -12.77 13.34 -11.08
C ASN A 191 -13.81 12.20 -11.12
N LEU A 192 -13.76 11.26 -10.17
CA LEU A 192 -14.74 10.20 -10.01
C LEU A 192 -16.14 10.78 -9.68
N LEU A 193 -16.23 11.67 -8.68
CA LEU A 193 -17.50 12.28 -8.29
C LEU A 193 -18.13 13.13 -9.41
N ILE A 194 -17.31 13.77 -10.24
CA ILE A 194 -17.76 14.51 -11.44
C ILE A 194 -18.26 13.55 -12.52
N ALA A 195 -17.58 12.40 -12.70
CA ALA A 195 -17.97 11.39 -13.68
C ALA A 195 -19.25 10.64 -13.30
N ASP A 196 -19.57 10.57 -12.00
CA ASP A 196 -20.80 9.98 -11.49
C ASP A 196 -22.03 10.88 -11.69
N LYS A 197 -22.52 10.87 -12.94
CA LYS A 197 -23.73 11.61 -13.34
C LYS A 197 -25.02 11.00 -12.79
N ASN A 198 -25.01 9.69 -12.52
CA ASN A 198 -26.19 8.95 -12.08
C ASN A 198 -26.29 8.86 -10.56
N LYS A 199 -25.28 9.33 -9.82
CA LYS A 199 -25.22 9.26 -8.35
C LYS A 199 -25.26 7.83 -7.85
N VAL A 200 -24.54 6.96 -8.55
CA VAL A 200 -24.33 5.56 -8.15
C VAL A 200 -23.63 5.53 -6.79
N ILE A 201 -22.65 6.41 -6.57
CA ILE A 201 -21.89 6.47 -5.32
C ILE A 201 -22.15 7.78 -4.57
N GLN A 202 -21.99 7.73 -3.25
CA GLN A 202 -22.08 8.91 -2.39
C GLN A 202 -20.71 9.54 -2.17
N ALA A 203 -20.68 10.87 -2.00
CA ALA A 203 -19.47 11.61 -1.63
C ALA A 203 -19.19 11.49 -0.13
N SER A 204 -18.80 10.29 0.30
CA SER A 204 -18.73 9.89 1.71
C SER A 204 -17.31 9.65 2.25
N LEU A 205 -16.27 9.76 1.41
CA LEU A 205 -14.90 9.59 1.90
C LEU A 205 -14.44 10.83 2.71
N PRO A 206 -13.79 10.62 3.87
CA PRO A 206 -13.26 11.71 4.68
C PRO A 206 -12.13 12.40 3.93
N ARG A 207 -12.28 13.70 3.63
CA ARG A 207 -11.26 14.48 2.92
C ARG A 207 -9.98 14.66 3.72
N GLY A 208 -10.05 14.56 5.04
CA GLY A 208 -8.88 14.61 5.94
C GLY A 208 -7.86 13.48 5.70
N LEU A 209 -8.30 12.37 5.10
CA LEU A 209 -7.42 11.27 4.70
C LEU A 209 -6.28 11.73 3.79
N TRP A 210 -6.57 12.65 2.87
CA TRP A 210 -5.58 13.13 1.90
C TRP A 210 -4.63 14.18 2.48
N SER A 211 -4.89 14.65 3.71
CA SER A 211 -3.99 15.52 4.47
C SER A 211 -3.13 14.78 5.50
N ILE A 212 -3.35 13.48 5.71
CA ILE A 212 -2.49 12.61 6.53
C ILE A 212 -1.00 12.79 6.22
N PRO A 213 -0.54 12.96 4.95
CA PRO A 213 0.88 13.10 4.66
C PRO A 213 1.51 14.31 5.35
N ASN A 214 0.77 15.41 5.51
CA ASN A 214 1.28 16.61 6.19
C ASN A 214 1.54 16.32 7.67
N THR A 215 0.63 15.61 8.33
CA THR A 215 0.81 15.21 9.72
C THR A 215 1.95 14.20 9.84
N ILE A 216 2.09 13.26 8.91
CA ILE A 216 3.22 12.32 8.89
C ILE A 216 4.56 13.05 8.71
N GLU A 217 4.61 14.09 7.88
CA GLU A 217 5.81 14.92 7.73
C GLU A 217 6.26 15.54 9.06
N GLU A 218 5.31 16.08 9.85
CA GLU A 218 5.57 16.59 11.20
C GLU A 218 6.08 15.48 12.13
N LEU A 219 5.40 14.32 12.15
CA LEU A 219 5.79 13.18 12.99
C LEU A 219 7.19 12.64 12.65
N VAL A 220 7.52 12.55 11.36
CA VAL A 220 8.85 12.11 10.88
C VAL A 220 9.92 13.13 11.27
N THR A 221 9.62 14.43 11.15
CA THR A 221 10.55 15.49 11.56
C THR A 221 10.90 15.38 13.04
N ASP A 222 9.88 15.22 13.90
CA ASP A 222 10.08 15.09 15.34
C ASP A 222 10.83 13.80 15.71
N TYR A 223 10.53 12.69 15.03
CA TYR A 223 11.24 11.42 15.19
C TYR A 223 12.73 11.53 14.84
N LEU A 224 13.05 12.11 13.68
CA LEU A 224 14.44 12.28 13.23
C LEU A 224 15.22 13.22 14.16
N ALA A 225 14.60 14.31 14.61
CA ALA A 225 15.22 15.23 15.57
C ALA A 225 15.51 14.54 16.91
N THR A 226 14.56 13.73 17.41
CA THR A 226 14.75 12.95 18.65
C THR A 226 15.87 11.92 18.50
N LYS A 227 15.92 11.21 17.38
CA LYS A 227 16.97 10.23 17.06
C LYS A 227 18.35 10.89 16.98
N GLU A 228 18.43 12.07 16.37
CA GLU A 228 19.68 12.84 16.28
C GLU A 228 20.16 13.27 17.68
N GLU A 229 19.26 13.76 18.53
CA GLU A 229 19.61 14.17 19.89
C GLU A 229 20.06 12.99 20.74
N GLN A 230 19.36 11.85 20.68
CA GLN A 230 19.78 10.62 21.35
C GLN A 230 21.16 10.15 20.88
N THR A 231 21.44 10.26 19.58
CA THR A 231 22.75 9.91 19.02
C THR A 231 23.84 10.84 19.56
N LYS A 232 23.58 12.15 19.64
CA LYS A 232 24.52 13.12 20.22
C LYS A 232 24.76 12.87 21.71
N GLU A 233 23.72 12.58 22.47
CA GLU A 233 23.82 12.24 23.89
C GLU A 233 24.65 10.97 24.10
N GLU A 234 24.39 9.92 23.33
CA GLU A 234 25.15 8.66 23.40
C GLU A 234 26.63 8.89 23.07
N GLU A 235 26.95 9.64 22.03
CA GLU A 235 28.35 9.96 21.69
C GLU A 235 29.03 10.83 22.75
N ALA A 236 28.29 11.75 23.39
CA ALA A 236 28.80 12.52 24.52
C ALA A 236 29.10 11.62 25.74
N GLU A 237 28.25 10.65 26.03
CA GLU A 237 28.47 9.68 27.10
C GLU A 237 29.65 8.74 26.81
N LYS A 238 29.78 8.23 25.58
CA LYS A 238 30.95 7.46 25.14
C LYS A 238 32.23 8.27 25.27
N SER A 239 32.20 9.55 24.88
CA SER A 239 33.35 10.45 25.02
C SER A 239 33.74 10.65 26.49
N ALA A 240 32.76 10.86 27.37
CA ALA A 240 33.00 11.00 28.81
C ALA A 240 33.59 9.71 29.42
N ALA A 241 33.09 8.53 29.03
CA ALA A 241 33.63 7.25 29.44
C ALA A 241 35.08 7.05 28.96
N ASN A 242 35.37 7.40 27.69
CA ASN A 242 36.72 7.34 27.11
C ASN A 242 37.72 8.25 27.85
N ASP A 243 37.28 9.44 28.25
CA ASP A 243 38.11 10.38 29.03
C ASP A 243 38.46 9.81 30.41
N VAL A 244 37.49 9.19 31.11
CA VAL A 244 37.73 8.53 32.40
C VAL A 244 38.72 7.37 32.27
N ALA A 245 38.53 6.47 31.30
CA ALA A 245 39.46 5.36 31.07
C ALA A 245 40.87 5.86 30.72
N THR A 246 40.98 6.91 29.90
CA THR A 246 42.26 7.53 29.54
C THR A 246 42.95 8.14 30.76
N LYS A 247 42.24 8.88 31.60
CA LYS A 247 42.78 9.47 32.83
C LYS A 247 43.19 8.42 33.86
N PHE A 248 42.40 7.37 34.02
CA PHE A 248 42.77 6.22 34.85
C PHE A 248 44.07 5.57 34.35
N MET A 249 44.20 5.34 33.05
CA MET A 249 45.42 4.75 32.48
C MET A 249 46.63 5.68 32.56
N GLN A 250 46.44 7.00 32.42
CA GLN A 250 47.51 7.97 32.68
C GLN A 250 47.98 7.91 34.14
N ALA A 251 47.06 7.79 35.11
CA ALA A 251 47.40 7.60 36.51
C ALA A 251 48.13 6.28 36.75
N TYR A 252 47.69 5.17 36.11
CA TYR A 252 48.40 3.89 36.13
C TYR A 252 49.84 4.03 35.60
N MET A 253 50.02 4.67 34.44
CA MET A 253 51.33 4.90 33.83
C MET A 253 52.26 5.70 34.75
N ASN A 254 51.71 6.69 35.46
CA ASN A 254 52.44 7.52 36.41
C ASN A 254 52.63 6.87 37.79
N ARG A 255 52.08 5.66 38.01
CA ARG A 255 52.03 4.96 39.30
C ARG A 255 51.37 5.81 40.41
N ASP A 256 50.39 6.63 40.02
CA ASP A 256 49.64 7.49 40.93
C ASP A 256 48.37 6.78 41.39
N THR A 257 48.50 5.98 42.46
CA THR A 257 47.41 5.14 42.97
C THR A 257 46.26 5.97 43.54
N ASP A 258 46.53 7.16 44.07
CA ASP A 258 45.51 8.05 44.62
C ASP A 258 44.68 8.68 43.49
N ALA A 259 45.31 9.02 42.35
CA ALA A 259 44.58 9.49 41.19
C ALA A 259 43.75 8.38 40.52
N MET A 260 44.21 7.12 40.58
CA MET A 260 43.46 5.98 40.03
C MET A 260 42.13 5.74 40.75
N THR A 261 42.09 5.80 42.09
CA THR A 261 40.87 5.53 42.87
C THR A 261 39.75 6.53 42.58
N LEU A 262 40.06 7.75 42.15
CA LEU A 262 39.08 8.77 41.76
C LEU A 262 38.19 8.35 40.56
N TYR A 263 38.63 7.38 39.78
CA TYR A 263 37.93 6.90 38.59
C TYR A 263 37.28 5.52 38.79
N LEU A 264 37.33 4.95 39.99
CA LEU A 264 36.77 3.64 40.31
C LEU A 264 35.37 3.76 40.94
N THR A 265 34.54 2.74 40.77
CA THR A 265 33.34 2.56 41.61
C THR A 265 33.77 2.18 43.03
N ALA A 266 32.90 2.41 44.03
CA ALA A 266 33.18 2.00 45.41
C ALA A 266 33.43 0.48 45.55
N GLY A 267 32.79 -0.33 44.69
CA GLY A 267 33.05 -1.77 44.62
C GLY A 267 34.44 -2.07 44.08
N ALA A 268 34.81 -1.47 42.94
CA ALA A 268 36.12 -1.63 42.34
C ALA A 268 37.26 -1.09 43.21
N GLU A 269 37.03 0.00 43.94
CA GLU A 269 37.99 0.55 44.91
C GLU A 269 38.27 -0.44 46.06
N GLY A 270 37.24 -1.15 46.54
CA GLY A 270 37.40 -2.17 47.58
C GLY A 270 38.25 -3.38 47.17
N GLU A 271 38.33 -3.66 45.86
CA GLU A 271 39.14 -4.73 45.28
C GLU A 271 40.49 -4.23 44.75
N PHE A 272 40.68 -2.90 44.66
CA PHE A 272 41.90 -2.29 44.15
C PHE A 272 43.06 -2.49 45.14
N SER A 273 44.15 -3.09 44.65
CA SER A 273 45.38 -3.27 45.42
C SER A 273 46.50 -2.38 44.86
N PRO A 274 46.80 -1.24 45.51
CA PRO A 274 47.90 -0.35 45.12
C PRO A 274 49.24 -1.06 44.98
N ALA A 275 49.50 -2.07 45.82
CA ALA A 275 50.74 -2.84 45.81
C ALA A 275 50.98 -3.54 44.46
N VAL A 276 49.92 -4.06 43.81
CA VAL A 276 50.03 -4.74 42.52
C VAL A 276 50.47 -3.78 41.41
N VAL A 277 49.98 -2.53 41.44
CA VAL A 277 50.37 -1.50 40.46
C VAL A 277 51.81 -1.04 40.69
N MET A 278 52.25 -0.93 41.95
CA MET A 278 53.61 -0.51 42.29
C MET A 278 54.65 -1.60 42.00
N GLU A 279 54.27 -2.88 42.12
CA GLU A 279 55.11 -4.05 41.84
C GLU A 279 55.18 -4.42 40.35
N ASP A 280 54.29 -3.90 39.50
CA ASP A 280 54.39 -4.06 38.05
C ASP A 280 55.70 -3.41 37.56
N SER A 281 56.62 -4.27 37.13
CA SER A 281 57.95 -3.88 36.65
C SER A 281 57.95 -3.52 35.17
N SER A 282 56.83 -3.74 34.48
CA SER A 282 56.64 -3.39 33.08
C SER A 282 56.36 -1.90 32.93
N GLU A 283 56.98 -1.25 31.94
CA GLU A 283 56.69 0.13 31.60
C GLU A 283 55.58 0.18 30.54
N ILE A 284 54.45 0.82 30.85
CA ILE A 284 53.41 1.05 29.85
C ILE A 284 53.88 2.15 28.89
N LYS A 285 53.99 1.82 27.61
CA LYS A 285 54.42 2.74 26.54
C LYS A 285 53.25 3.45 25.88
N SER A 286 52.11 2.79 25.74
CA SER A 286 50.92 3.40 25.14
C SER A 286 49.63 2.73 25.59
N PHE A 287 48.54 3.50 25.48
CA PHE A 287 47.17 3.08 25.69
C PHE A 287 46.33 3.57 24.52
N LYS A 288 45.48 2.70 23.97
CA LYS A 288 44.55 3.04 22.90
C LYS A 288 43.21 2.38 23.13
N ILE A 289 42.12 3.15 23.09
CA ILE A 289 40.76 2.63 23.03
C ILE A 289 40.48 2.19 21.59
N LEU A 290 40.02 0.97 21.41
CA LEU A 290 39.68 0.36 20.12
C LEU A 290 38.20 0.56 19.81
N GLU A 291 37.34 0.32 20.79
CA GLU A 291 35.89 0.40 20.63
C GLU A 291 35.22 0.78 21.95
N THR A 292 34.12 1.54 21.86
CA THR A 292 33.30 1.94 23.00
C THR A 292 31.85 1.61 22.70
N ARG A 293 31.22 0.78 23.54
CA ARG A 293 29.85 0.30 23.37
C ARG A 293 29.01 0.66 24.59
N LYS A 294 27.87 1.33 24.38
CA LYS A 294 26.84 1.48 25.42
C LYS A 294 26.01 0.20 25.47
N THR A 295 26.04 -0.50 26.60
CA THR A 295 25.37 -1.80 26.78
C THR A 295 24.15 -1.72 27.70
N GLY A 296 23.89 -0.55 28.28
CA GLY A 296 22.69 -0.19 29.02
C GLY A 296 22.70 1.31 29.34
N GLU A 297 21.61 1.82 29.92
CA GLU A 297 21.52 3.26 30.28
C GLU A 297 22.68 3.70 31.19
N ASP A 298 23.01 2.86 32.17
CA ASP A 298 24.07 3.13 33.16
C ASP A 298 25.32 2.28 32.95
N LYS A 299 25.54 1.69 31.76
CA LYS A 299 26.66 0.78 31.51
C LYS A 299 27.31 0.98 30.14
N ILE A 300 28.63 1.21 30.15
CA ILE A 300 29.48 1.28 28.95
C ILE A 300 30.61 0.27 29.06
N GLU A 301 30.95 -0.36 27.94
CA GLU A 301 32.08 -1.26 27.80
C GLU A 301 33.09 -0.68 26.81
N LEU A 302 34.38 -0.74 27.15
CA LEU A 302 35.46 -0.21 26.31
C LEU A 302 36.48 -1.32 26.08
N ASP A 303 36.69 -1.65 24.80
CA ASP A 303 37.82 -2.47 24.40
C ASP A 303 39.01 -1.56 24.16
N ALA A 304 40.12 -1.88 24.78
CA ALA A 304 41.34 -1.10 24.70
C ALA A 304 42.55 -2.00 24.60
N GLN A 305 43.67 -1.40 24.23
CA GLN A 305 44.94 -2.07 24.07
C GLN A 305 46.02 -1.29 24.80
N ILE A 306 46.85 -2.02 25.54
CA ILE A 306 48.01 -1.50 26.26
C ILE A 306 49.27 -2.09 25.63
N ALA A 307 50.22 -1.24 25.24
CA ALA A 307 51.57 -1.68 24.89
C ALA A 307 52.50 -1.47 26.09
N LYS A 308 53.28 -2.50 26.43
CA LYS A 308 54.21 -2.52 27.55
C LYS A 308 55.60 -2.96 27.11
N GLU A 309 56.61 -2.51 27.83
CA GLU A 309 57.97 -3.03 27.77
C GLU A 309 58.27 -3.76 29.08
N THR A 310 58.59 -5.04 28.99
CA THR A 310 58.96 -5.87 30.15
C THR A 310 60.39 -5.56 30.61
N PRO A 311 60.79 -5.95 31.84
CA PRO A 311 62.13 -5.65 32.36
C PRO A 311 63.31 -6.20 31.53
N ASP A 312 63.06 -7.24 30.72
CA ASP A 312 64.01 -7.83 29.78
C ASP A 312 64.01 -7.12 28.40
N GLY A 313 63.24 -6.05 28.24
CA GLY A 313 63.18 -5.22 27.04
C GLY A 313 62.24 -5.74 25.94
N ALA A 314 61.39 -6.74 26.24
CA ALA A 314 60.44 -7.25 25.26
C ALA A 314 59.20 -6.34 25.17
N ALA A 315 58.77 -6.06 23.94
CA ALA A 315 57.52 -5.36 23.69
C ALA A 315 56.34 -6.35 23.73
N VAL A 316 55.38 -6.09 24.61
CA VAL A 316 54.18 -6.91 24.80
C VAL A 316 52.95 -6.04 24.60
N THR A 317 51.94 -6.57 23.92
CA THR A 317 50.64 -5.92 23.74
C THR A 317 49.58 -6.74 24.46
N GLU A 318 48.75 -6.09 25.27
CA GLU A 318 47.64 -6.70 26.01
C GLU A 318 46.33 -6.02 25.63
N ASP A 319 45.32 -6.83 25.29
CA ASP A 319 43.95 -6.35 25.14
C ASP A 319 43.26 -6.30 26.50
N ARG A 320 42.45 -5.27 26.71
CA ARG A 320 41.80 -4.95 27.97
C ARG A 320 40.34 -4.59 27.72
N LEU A 321 39.46 -5.12 28.56
CA LEU A 321 38.07 -4.71 28.64
C LEU A 321 37.87 -3.88 29.90
N PHE A 322 37.41 -2.65 29.73
CA PHE A 322 36.90 -1.81 30.82
C PHE A 322 35.39 -1.90 30.84
N VAL A 323 34.83 -2.12 32.03
CA VAL A 323 33.39 -2.00 32.28
C VAL A 323 33.18 -0.76 33.14
N MET A 324 32.35 0.16 32.66
CA MET A 324 32.04 1.41 33.33
C MET A 324 30.57 1.46 33.72
N LEU A 325 30.31 2.02 34.91
CA LEU A 325 28.97 2.24 35.43
C LEU A 325 28.74 3.72 35.70
N LYS A 326 27.52 4.18 35.41
CA LYS A 326 27.08 5.54 35.77
C LYS A 326 26.65 5.54 37.24
N ARG A 327 27.29 6.37 38.06
CA ARG A 327 27.01 6.57 39.48
C ARG A 327 26.99 8.06 39.79
N ASP A 328 25.90 8.54 40.39
CA ASP A 328 25.73 9.96 40.74
C ASP A 328 25.99 10.92 39.56
N GLY A 329 25.59 10.52 38.36
CA GLY A 329 25.80 11.29 37.13
C GLY A 329 27.22 11.26 36.56
N LYS A 330 28.13 10.43 37.09
CA LYS A 330 29.50 10.26 36.61
C LYS A 330 29.76 8.84 36.15
N TRP A 331 30.54 8.70 35.08
CA TRP A 331 31.06 7.41 34.63
C TRP A 331 32.27 7.01 35.47
N LEU A 332 32.23 5.80 36.04
CA LEU A 332 33.30 5.24 36.86
C LEU A 332 33.61 3.81 36.40
N ILE A 333 34.86 3.39 36.54
CA ILE A 333 35.33 2.05 36.18
C ILE A 333 34.93 1.08 37.28
N ASP A 334 34.16 0.08 36.90
CA ASP A 334 33.72 -1.01 37.77
C ASP A 334 34.62 -2.24 37.65
N SER A 335 35.21 -2.48 36.48
CA SER A 335 36.28 -3.47 36.31
C SER A 335 37.16 -3.16 35.11
N TRP A 336 38.41 -3.64 35.16
CA TRP A 336 39.33 -3.65 34.02
C TRP A 336 40.11 -4.97 34.02
N LYS A 337 39.95 -5.77 32.97
CA LYS A 337 40.56 -7.11 32.90
C LYS A 337 41.22 -7.36 31.55
N THR A 338 42.26 -8.20 31.55
CA THR A 338 42.84 -8.73 30.31
C THR A 338 41.85 -9.69 29.66
N VAL A 339 41.74 -9.63 28.34
CA VAL A 339 40.84 -10.48 27.54
C VAL A 339 41.63 -11.54 26.79
#